data_AF-A0A7J9Y0E5-F1
#
_entry.id   AF-A0A7J9Y0E5-F1
#
_cell.length_a   1.000
_cell.length_b   1.000
_cell.length_c   1.000
_cell.angle_alpha   90.00
_cell.angle_beta   90.00
_cell.angle_gamma   90.00
#
_symmetry.space_group_name_H-M   'P 1'
#
loop_
_entity.id
_entity.type
_entity.pdbx_description
1 polymer ?
#
loop_
_entity_poly.entity_id
_entity_poly.type
_entity_poly.pdbx_seq_one_letter_code
_entity_poly.pdbx_strand_id
1 'polypeptide(L)'
;MPAVASTRPFDPLIHLDGLWTLELAQRFLPIDGMPPTRYEAADGKLVMSPRDGSATSWAAFRLGFLLDEPARAAGHAVYSALDVRTDLKGWIEPDLVILRKPVRQQTWIEPDQVLCPVEIISPSSRRRDQIDKPIICARLGIPYFLHVDIRGDEVLVELLHLADGGHTTHAKALSGQRFEVSDPFPISFDPAVLLEPDSRTLQRLSFGRGARPLAIPRHAPRYGGALL
;
A
#
# COMPACT_ATOMS: atom_id res chain seq x y z
N MET A 1 21.66 25.57 -47.03
CA MET A 1 21.69 25.62 -45.56
C MET A 1 21.59 24.21 -45.03
N PRO A 2 22.49 23.74 -44.14
CA PRO A 2 22.32 22.41 -43.57
C PRO A 2 21.09 22.43 -42.66
N ALA A 3 20.21 21.45 -42.82
CA ALA A 3 19.07 21.28 -41.93
C ALA A 3 19.59 20.99 -40.52
N VAL A 4 19.26 21.86 -39.56
CA VAL A 4 19.50 21.59 -38.15
C VAL A 4 18.62 20.39 -37.81
N ALA A 5 19.25 19.24 -37.57
CA ALA A 5 18.55 18.07 -37.07
C ALA A 5 17.89 18.47 -35.75
N SER A 6 16.56 18.55 -35.75
CA SER A 6 15.76 18.66 -34.55
C SER A 6 15.94 17.38 -33.74
N THR A 7 16.94 17.34 -32.87
CA THR A 7 17.01 16.32 -31.83
C THR A 7 15.90 16.62 -30.85
N ARG A 8 14.84 15.81 -30.88
CA ARG A 8 13.83 15.84 -29.82
C ARG A 8 14.54 15.76 -28.46
N PRO A 9 14.17 16.58 -27.47
CA PRO A 9 14.74 16.46 -26.13
C PRO A 9 14.47 15.06 -25.58
N PHE A 10 15.39 14.57 -24.75
CA PHE A 10 15.19 13.29 -24.07
C PHE A 10 13.92 13.34 -23.23
N ASP A 11 13.04 12.39 -23.49
CA ASP A 11 11.80 12.16 -22.77
C ASP A 11 11.82 10.72 -22.25
N PRO A 12 11.91 10.50 -20.93
CA PRO A 12 12.00 9.15 -20.35
C PRO A 12 10.77 8.29 -20.65
N LEU A 13 9.59 8.88 -20.87
CA LEU A 13 8.37 8.11 -21.21
C LEU A 13 8.44 7.53 -22.61
N ILE A 14 9.11 8.22 -23.54
CA ILE A 14 9.25 7.79 -24.93
C ILE A 14 10.50 6.94 -25.13
N HIS A 15 11.64 7.40 -24.61
CA HIS A 15 12.94 6.82 -24.93
C HIS A 15 13.29 5.60 -24.07
N LEU A 16 12.59 5.39 -22.94
CA LEU A 16 12.77 4.22 -22.08
C LEU A 16 11.62 3.21 -22.17
N ASP A 17 10.68 3.37 -23.12
CA ASP A 17 9.59 2.41 -23.30
C ASP A 17 10.14 0.99 -23.59
N GLY A 18 9.70 0.02 -22.79
CA GLY A 18 10.21 -1.36 -22.81
C GLY A 18 11.62 -1.57 -22.22
N LEU A 19 12.27 -0.49 -21.75
CA LEU A 19 13.62 -0.51 -21.21
C LEU A 19 13.68 -0.22 -19.71
N TRP A 20 12.56 0.10 -19.04
CA TRP A 20 12.56 0.43 -17.62
C TRP A 20 13.20 -0.67 -16.79
N THR A 21 14.15 -0.27 -15.96
CA THR A 21 14.79 -1.07 -14.92
C THR A 21 14.68 -0.32 -13.61
N LEU A 22 14.98 -1.00 -12.51
CA LEU A 22 15.14 -0.37 -11.22
C LEU A 22 16.13 0.82 -11.25
N GLU A 23 17.27 0.65 -11.91
CA GLU A 23 18.31 1.68 -12.01
C GLU A 23 17.79 2.92 -12.76
N LEU A 24 17.03 2.71 -13.84
CA LEU A 24 16.42 3.81 -14.59
C LEU A 24 15.30 4.47 -13.77
N ALA A 25 14.50 3.69 -13.03
CA ALA A 25 13.47 4.22 -12.14
C ALA A 25 14.06 5.16 -11.09
N GLN A 26 15.13 4.74 -10.40
CA GLN A 26 15.83 5.55 -9.41
C GLN A 26 16.42 6.85 -9.99
N ARG A 27 16.74 6.85 -11.28
CA ARG A 27 17.36 8.00 -11.95
C ARG A 27 16.34 8.98 -12.52
N PHE A 28 15.22 8.48 -13.05
CA PHE A 28 14.29 9.25 -13.86
C PHE A 28 12.92 9.47 -13.21
N LEU A 29 12.62 8.82 -12.09
CA LEU A 29 11.37 9.04 -11.34
C LEU A 29 11.59 9.92 -10.10
N PRO A 30 10.59 10.71 -9.70
CA PRO A 30 9.32 10.95 -10.41
C PRO A 30 9.52 11.75 -11.70
N ILE A 31 8.63 11.58 -12.68
CA ILE A 31 8.65 12.37 -13.91
C ILE A 31 8.25 13.81 -13.60
N ASP A 32 9.10 14.76 -13.98
CA ASP A 32 8.84 16.20 -13.80
C ASP A 32 7.55 16.65 -14.49
N GLY A 33 6.76 17.47 -13.80
CA GLY A 33 5.52 18.03 -14.33
C GLY A 33 4.30 17.10 -14.26
N MET A 34 4.45 15.85 -13.79
CA MET A 34 3.32 14.96 -13.56
C MET A 34 2.61 15.25 -12.23
N PRO A 35 1.27 15.03 -12.16
CA PRO A 35 0.57 15.04 -10.87
C PRO A 35 1.05 13.89 -9.97
N PRO A 36 0.68 13.87 -8.68
CA PRO A 36 0.95 12.73 -7.80
C PRO A 36 0.52 11.40 -8.45
N THR A 37 1.51 10.58 -8.79
CA THR A 37 1.36 9.38 -9.61
C THR A 37 2.08 8.22 -8.94
N ARG A 38 1.45 7.05 -8.95
CA ARG A 38 2.08 5.77 -8.62
C ARG A 38 2.77 5.25 -9.88
N TYR A 39 4.01 4.79 -9.71
CA TYR A 39 4.82 4.28 -10.81
C TYR A 39 5.12 2.81 -10.54
N GLU A 40 4.77 1.94 -11.47
CA GLU A 40 5.10 0.52 -11.45
C GLU A 40 5.75 0.14 -12.78
N ALA A 41 6.39 -1.02 -12.86
CA ALA A 41 6.79 -1.55 -14.16
C ALA A 41 6.59 -3.06 -14.28
N ALA A 42 6.27 -3.47 -15.50
CA ALA A 42 6.21 -4.85 -15.91
C ALA A 42 6.86 -5.00 -17.30
N ASP A 43 7.76 -5.96 -17.45
CA ASP A 43 8.46 -6.25 -18.71
C ASP A 43 9.15 -5.00 -19.32
N GLY A 44 9.69 -4.13 -18.47
CA GLY A 44 10.37 -2.90 -18.86
C GLY A 44 9.43 -1.78 -19.32
N LYS A 45 8.12 -1.93 -19.17
CA LYS A 45 7.13 -0.89 -19.46
C LYS A 45 6.67 -0.22 -18.17
N LEU A 46 6.72 1.11 -18.16
CA LEU A 46 6.22 1.90 -17.04
C LEU A 46 4.69 1.93 -17.07
N VAL A 47 4.08 1.59 -15.95
CA VAL A 47 2.65 1.75 -15.71
C VAL A 47 2.49 2.92 -14.74
N MET A 48 1.76 3.93 -15.19
CA MET A 48 1.46 5.12 -14.40
C MET A 48 -0.01 5.09 -14.03
N SER A 49 -0.31 5.17 -12.74
CA SER A 49 -1.69 5.30 -12.25
C SER A 49 -1.82 6.50 -11.32
N PRO A 50 -2.96 7.22 -11.36
CA PRO A 50 -3.26 8.24 -10.36
C PRO A 50 -3.18 7.66 -8.94
N ARG A 51 -2.92 8.52 -7.96
CA ARG A 51 -3.07 8.16 -6.55
C ARG A 51 -4.51 7.71 -6.26
N ASP A 52 -4.64 6.75 -5.35
CA ASP A 52 -5.93 6.17 -5.01
C ASP A 52 -6.89 7.17 -4.35
N GLY A 53 -8.19 6.88 -4.47
CA GLY A 53 -9.25 7.70 -3.87
C GLY A 53 -9.32 7.58 -2.34
N SER A 54 -10.21 8.36 -1.73
CA SER A 54 -10.38 8.42 -0.27
C SER A 54 -10.70 7.06 0.36
N ALA A 55 -11.57 6.26 -0.28
CA ALA A 55 -11.94 4.93 0.19
C ALA A 55 -10.73 3.98 0.31
N THR A 56 -9.85 3.95 -0.69
CA THR A 56 -8.61 3.15 -0.66
C THR A 56 -7.67 3.66 0.43
N SER A 57 -7.46 4.98 0.50
CA SER A 57 -6.61 5.57 1.53
C SER A 57 -7.11 5.29 2.95
N TRP A 58 -8.43 5.34 3.15
CA TRP A 58 -9.07 5.03 4.43
C TRP A 58 -8.87 3.56 4.79
N ALA A 59 -9.19 2.64 3.86
CA ALA A 59 -9.04 1.21 4.09
C ALA A 59 -7.59 0.82 4.37
N ALA A 60 -6.61 1.38 3.63
CA ALA A 60 -5.18 1.14 3.85
C ALA A 60 -4.75 1.58 5.26
N PHE A 61 -5.15 2.78 5.66
CA PHE A 61 -4.89 3.30 7.00
C PHE A 61 -5.48 2.39 8.08
N ARG A 62 -6.78 2.06 7.98
CA ARG A 62 -7.48 1.22 8.97
C ARG A 62 -6.89 -0.18 9.05
N LEU A 63 -6.60 -0.78 7.90
CA LEU A 63 -6.00 -2.11 7.84
C LEU A 63 -4.59 -2.11 8.41
N GLY A 64 -3.78 -1.10 8.11
CA GLY A 64 -2.45 -0.92 8.71
C GLY A 64 -2.50 -0.96 10.25
N PHE A 65 -3.45 -0.25 10.87
CA PHE A 65 -3.64 -0.30 12.33
C PHE A 65 -4.04 -1.69 12.84
N LEU A 66 -4.90 -2.40 12.12
CA LEU A 66 -5.36 -3.73 12.51
C LEU A 66 -4.24 -4.78 12.40
N LEU A 67 -3.30 -4.58 11.47
CA LEU A 67 -2.21 -5.51 11.21
C LEU A 67 -0.94 -5.21 12.03
N ASP A 68 -0.68 -3.95 12.41
CA ASP A 68 0.60 -3.53 13.00
C ASP A 68 0.97 -4.30 14.28
N GLU A 69 0.09 -4.28 15.28
CA GLU A 69 0.36 -4.96 16.56
C GLU A 69 0.57 -6.48 16.40
N PRO A 70 -0.33 -7.25 15.77
CA PRO A 70 -0.14 -8.69 15.65
C PRO A 70 1.04 -9.05 14.75
N ALA A 71 1.30 -8.30 13.67
CA ALA A 71 2.48 -8.50 12.84
C ALA A 71 3.78 -8.29 13.65
N ARG A 72 3.85 -7.20 14.43
CA ARG A 72 5.01 -6.91 15.27
C ARG A 72 5.22 -7.94 16.37
N ALA A 73 4.13 -8.44 16.97
CA ALA A 73 4.19 -9.52 17.95
C ALA A 73 4.75 -10.83 17.34
N ALA A 74 4.50 -11.07 16.05
CA ALA A 74 5.07 -12.19 15.29
C ALA A 74 6.48 -11.91 14.71
N GLY A 75 7.06 -10.73 14.96
CA GLY A 75 8.40 -10.36 14.48
C GLY A 75 8.44 -9.78 13.05
N HIS A 76 7.28 -9.42 12.51
CA HIS A 76 7.12 -8.80 11.20
C HIS A 76 6.90 -7.28 11.32
N ALA A 77 6.83 -6.59 10.19
CA ALA A 77 6.56 -5.15 10.16
C ALA A 77 5.69 -4.78 8.96
N VAL A 78 4.71 -3.91 9.19
CA VAL A 78 3.79 -3.40 8.17
C VAL A 78 4.28 -2.05 7.68
N TYR A 79 4.32 -1.86 6.37
CA TYR A 79 4.69 -0.61 5.71
C TYR A 79 3.63 -0.25 4.66
N SER A 80 3.50 1.04 4.38
CA SER A 80 2.74 1.55 3.23
C SER A 80 3.70 2.07 2.16
N ALA A 81 3.33 1.97 0.88
CA ALA A 81 4.05 2.61 -0.23
C ALA A 81 5.55 2.26 -0.29
N LEU A 82 5.86 0.96 -0.33
CA LEU A 82 7.20 0.45 -0.66
C LEU A 82 7.19 -0.21 -2.03
N ASP A 83 8.27 -0.02 -2.78
CA ASP A 83 8.48 -0.64 -4.08
C ASP A 83 9.03 -2.05 -3.90
N VAL A 84 8.26 -3.06 -4.30
CA VAL A 84 8.68 -4.47 -4.28
C VAL A 84 9.19 -4.84 -5.66
N ARG A 85 10.49 -5.15 -5.75
CA ARG A 85 11.11 -5.60 -6.99
C ARG A 85 10.47 -6.92 -7.44
N THR A 86 10.19 -7.06 -8.72
CA THR A 86 9.64 -8.31 -9.27
C THR A 86 10.64 -9.03 -10.17
N ASP A 87 11.37 -8.30 -11.00
CA ASP A 87 12.51 -8.79 -11.76
C ASP A 87 13.48 -7.64 -12.07
N LEU A 88 14.44 -7.85 -12.98
CA LEU A 88 15.38 -6.79 -13.40
C LEU A 88 14.68 -5.59 -14.08
N LYS A 89 13.48 -5.79 -14.61
CA LYS A 89 12.70 -4.85 -15.41
C LYS A 89 11.30 -4.61 -14.86
N GLY A 90 11.12 -4.80 -13.55
CA GLY A 90 9.79 -4.79 -12.97
C GLY A 90 9.78 -4.55 -11.47
N TRP A 91 8.74 -3.85 -11.03
CA TRP A 91 8.38 -3.69 -9.64
C TRP A 91 6.89 -3.41 -9.53
N ILE A 92 6.34 -3.71 -8.36
CA ILE A 92 5.00 -3.31 -7.95
C ILE A 92 5.12 -2.40 -6.73
N GLU A 93 4.14 -1.51 -6.54
CA GLU A 93 4.01 -0.72 -5.31
C GLU A 93 2.68 -1.14 -4.68
N PRO A 94 2.66 -2.09 -3.73
CA PRO A 94 1.44 -2.47 -3.02
C PRO A 94 0.95 -1.34 -2.11
N ASP A 95 -0.34 -1.34 -1.77
CA ASP A 95 -0.90 -0.36 -0.83
C ASP A 95 -0.31 -0.51 0.58
N LEU A 96 -0.19 -1.76 1.02
CA LEU A 96 0.61 -2.14 2.18
C LEU A 96 1.51 -3.32 1.85
N VAL A 97 2.63 -3.43 2.54
CA VAL A 97 3.48 -4.61 2.49
C VAL A 97 3.83 -5.05 3.91
N ILE A 98 3.67 -6.33 4.18
CA ILE A 98 4.16 -6.97 5.39
C ILE A 98 5.52 -7.57 5.06
N LEU A 99 6.55 -7.12 5.76
CA LEU A 99 7.91 -7.63 5.64
C LEU A 99 8.21 -8.64 6.73
N ARG A 100 9.03 -9.64 6.38
CA ARG A 100 9.49 -10.67 7.33
C ARG A 100 10.23 -10.07 8.52
N LYS A 101 10.95 -8.97 8.29
CA LYS A 101 11.72 -8.20 9.26
C LYS A 101 11.63 -6.70 8.92
N PRO A 102 11.74 -5.81 9.91
CA PRO A 102 11.75 -4.37 9.65
C PRO A 102 12.99 -3.95 8.86
N VAL A 103 12.80 -2.96 7.99
CA VAL A 103 13.84 -2.25 7.24
C VAL A 103 13.91 -0.78 7.68
N ARG A 104 15.00 -0.09 7.33
CA ARG A 104 15.23 1.33 7.68
C ARG A 104 15.70 2.11 6.47
N GLN A 105 15.05 3.23 6.19
CA GLN A 105 15.43 4.18 5.14
C GLN A 105 15.59 3.51 3.76
N GLN A 106 14.70 2.57 3.45
CA GLN A 106 14.63 1.87 2.16
C GLN A 106 13.27 2.14 1.53
N THR A 107 13.29 2.41 0.22
CA THR A 107 12.08 2.49 -0.61
C THR A 107 11.88 1.20 -1.41
N TRP A 108 13.00 0.57 -1.80
CA TRP A 108 13.05 -0.64 -2.62
C TRP A 108 13.27 -1.89 -1.77
N ILE A 109 12.45 -2.90 -2.00
CA ILE A 109 12.40 -4.14 -1.23
C ILE A 109 12.57 -5.34 -2.14
N GLU A 110 13.43 -6.27 -1.72
CA GLU A 110 13.65 -7.53 -2.42
C GLU A 110 12.53 -8.54 -2.11
N PRO A 111 12.11 -9.39 -3.08
CA PRO A 111 11.02 -10.34 -2.89
C PRO A 111 11.18 -11.25 -1.68
N ASP A 112 12.41 -11.65 -1.35
CA ASP A 112 12.71 -12.56 -0.23
C ASP A 112 12.48 -11.91 1.14
N GLN A 113 12.49 -10.57 1.22
CA GLN A 113 12.15 -9.81 2.42
C GLN A 113 10.64 -9.71 2.64
N VAL A 114 9.84 -9.91 1.59
CA VAL A 114 8.38 -9.76 1.63
C VAL A 114 7.72 -11.01 2.19
N LEU A 115 6.76 -10.80 3.10
CA LEU A 115 5.89 -11.84 3.62
C LEU A 115 4.53 -11.83 2.91
N CYS A 116 3.93 -10.64 2.78
CA CYS A 116 2.58 -10.48 2.24
C CYS A 116 2.38 -9.08 1.66
N PRO A 117 2.30 -8.91 0.33
CA PRO A 117 1.73 -7.73 -0.30
C PRO A 117 0.23 -7.64 -0.01
N VAL A 118 -0.27 -6.42 0.14
CA VAL A 118 -1.69 -6.12 0.36
C VAL A 118 -2.14 -5.13 -0.69
N GLU A 119 -3.20 -5.49 -1.41
CA GLU A 119 -3.79 -4.65 -2.46
C GLU A 119 -5.25 -4.34 -2.12
N ILE A 120 -5.61 -3.06 -2.18
CA ILE A 120 -6.98 -2.59 -2.07
C ILE A 120 -7.50 -2.29 -3.47
N ILE A 121 -8.28 -3.24 -3.97
CA ILE A 121 -8.70 -3.29 -5.35
C ILE A 121 -9.71 -2.19 -5.64
N SER A 122 -9.35 -1.31 -6.57
CA SER A 122 -10.25 -0.34 -7.17
C SER A 122 -10.77 -0.83 -8.53
N PRO A 123 -11.88 -0.28 -9.06
CA PRO A 123 -12.36 -0.63 -10.40
C PRO A 123 -11.31 -0.46 -11.51
N SER A 124 -10.44 0.55 -11.40
CA SER A 124 -9.40 0.87 -12.39
C SER A 124 -8.18 -0.06 -12.33
N SER A 125 -7.95 -0.74 -11.21
CA SER A 125 -6.74 -1.54 -10.99
C SER A 125 -7.00 -3.05 -10.90
N ARG A 126 -8.28 -3.45 -10.92
CA ARG A 126 -8.74 -4.82 -10.71
C ARG A 126 -7.96 -5.90 -11.44
N ARG A 127 -7.79 -5.80 -12.75
CA ARG A 127 -7.11 -6.89 -13.50
C ARG A 127 -5.68 -7.08 -13.00
N ARG A 128 -4.93 -5.99 -12.85
CA ARG A 128 -3.55 -6.01 -12.41
C ARG A 128 -3.45 -6.56 -10.99
N ASP A 129 -4.25 -6.02 -10.08
CA ASP A 129 -4.10 -6.30 -8.65
C ASP A 129 -4.72 -7.65 -8.24
N GLN A 130 -5.78 -8.10 -8.93
CA GLN A 130 -6.47 -9.36 -8.62
C GLN A 130 -5.87 -10.58 -9.34
N ILE A 131 -5.20 -10.38 -10.48
CA ILE A 131 -4.71 -11.47 -11.34
C ILE A 131 -3.21 -11.37 -11.55
N ASP A 132 -2.73 -10.28 -12.14
CA ASP A 132 -1.34 -10.21 -12.62
C ASP A 132 -0.33 -10.18 -11.47
N LYS A 133 -0.56 -9.33 -10.44
CA LYS A 133 0.32 -9.20 -9.27
C LYS A 133 0.41 -10.50 -8.45
N PRO A 134 -0.69 -11.19 -8.09
CA PRO A 134 -0.61 -12.48 -7.39
C PRO A 134 0.19 -13.54 -8.15
N ILE A 135 0.08 -13.59 -9.49
CA ILE A 135 0.86 -14.51 -10.33
C ILE A 135 2.35 -14.15 -10.27
N ILE A 136 2.69 -12.87 -10.38
CA ILE A 136 4.06 -12.39 -10.27
C ILE A 136 4.64 -12.73 -8.89
N CYS A 137 3.92 -12.42 -7.81
CA CYS A 137 4.36 -12.72 -6.45
C CYS A 137 4.51 -14.21 -6.18
N ALA A 138 3.63 -15.06 -6.73
CA ALA A 138 3.75 -16.52 -6.63
C ALA A 138 5.04 -17.04 -7.29
N ARG A 139 5.36 -16.53 -8.49
CA ARG A 139 6.62 -16.88 -9.20
C ARG A 139 7.87 -16.50 -8.41
N LEU A 140 7.76 -15.48 -7.56
CA LEU A 140 8.85 -15.00 -6.70
C LEU A 140 8.93 -15.73 -5.36
N GLY A 141 8.01 -16.67 -5.10
CA GLY A 141 8.00 -17.40 -3.84
C GLY A 141 7.49 -16.59 -2.64
N ILE A 142 6.80 -15.47 -2.88
CA ILE A 142 6.19 -14.67 -1.81
C ILE A 142 5.06 -15.52 -1.19
N PRO A 143 5.05 -15.77 0.13
CA PRO A 143 4.17 -16.81 0.69
C PRO A 143 2.69 -16.46 0.74
N TYR A 144 2.36 -15.18 0.92
CA TYR A 144 0.99 -14.73 1.06
C TYR A 144 0.72 -13.52 0.18
N PHE A 145 -0.56 -13.30 -0.14
CA PHE A 145 -1.04 -12.11 -0.82
C PHE A 145 -2.43 -11.77 -0.30
N LEU A 146 -2.68 -10.54 0.13
CA LEU A 146 -3.96 -10.13 0.72
C LEU A 146 -4.71 -9.20 -0.23
N HIS A 147 -5.93 -9.58 -0.61
CA HIS A 147 -6.86 -8.75 -1.35
C HIS A 147 -7.89 -8.10 -0.45
N VAL A 148 -8.18 -6.83 -0.72
CA VAL A 148 -9.33 -6.10 -0.18
C VAL A 148 -10.11 -5.50 -1.35
N ASP A 149 -11.27 -6.05 -1.69
CA ASP A 149 -12.12 -5.53 -2.77
C ASP A 149 -13.30 -4.76 -2.17
N ILE A 150 -13.33 -3.45 -2.43
CA ILE A 150 -14.36 -2.54 -1.92
C ILE A 150 -15.30 -2.18 -3.07
N ARG A 151 -16.59 -2.48 -2.91
CA ARG A 151 -17.62 -2.23 -3.93
C ARG A 151 -18.84 -1.58 -3.30
N GLY A 152 -18.96 -0.26 -3.44
CA GLY A 152 -19.99 0.48 -2.73
C GLY A 152 -19.82 0.30 -1.22
N ASP A 153 -20.84 -0.25 -0.57
CA ASP A 153 -20.86 -0.48 0.88
C ASP A 153 -20.49 -1.94 1.28
N GLU A 154 -19.91 -2.72 0.35
CA GLU A 154 -19.46 -4.09 0.62
C GLU A 154 -17.93 -4.19 0.55
N VAL A 155 -17.36 -4.99 1.45
CA VAL A 155 -15.92 -5.30 1.48
C VAL A 155 -15.72 -6.81 1.48
N LEU A 156 -14.91 -7.30 0.55
CA LEU A 156 -14.37 -8.66 0.56
C LEU A 156 -12.89 -8.59 0.97
N VAL A 157 -12.52 -9.34 2.01
CA VAL A 157 -11.11 -9.61 2.34
C VAL A 157 -10.81 -11.05 1.97
N GLU A 158 -9.73 -11.28 1.24
CA GLU A 158 -9.27 -12.60 0.85
C GLU A 158 -7.76 -12.71 1.02
N LEU A 159 -7.31 -13.60 1.90
CA LEU A 159 -5.91 -13.97 2.04
C LEU A 159 -5.63 -15.17 1.15
N LEU A 160 -4.64 -15.03 0.29
CA LEU A 160 -4.08 -16.09 -0.53
C LEU A 160 -2.80 -16.62 0.10
N HIS A 161 -2.56 -17.92 -0.08
CA HIS A 161 -1.33 -18.59 0.30
C HIS A 161 -0.72 -19.31 -0.89
N LEU A 162 0.61 -19.26 -1.00
CA LEU A 162 1.37 -19.93 -2.05
C LEU A 162 1.34 -21.45 -1.84
N ALA A 163 0.74 -22.16 -2.80
CA ALA A 163 0.68 -23.62 -2.85
C ALA A 163 0.85 -24.09 -4.31
N ASP A 164 1.63 -25.15 -4.52
CA ASP A 164 1.83 -25.77 -5.84
C ASP A 164 2.24 -24.78 -6.97
N GLY A 165 3.04 -23.75 -6.61
CA GLY A 165 3.54 -22.74 -7.55
C GLY A 165 2.56 -21.62 -7.88
N GLY A 166 1.41 -21.54 -7.20
CA GLY A 166 0.42 -20.48 -7.36
C GLY A 166 -0.19 -20.00 -6.04
N HIS A 167 -0.73 -18.80 -6.03
CA HIS A 167 -1.52 -18.32 -4.91
C HIS A 167 -2.93 -18.93 -4.96
N THR A 168 -3.38 -19.50 -3.85
CA THR A 168 -4.73 -20.08 -3.69
C THR A 168 -5.41 -19.50 -2.44
N THR A 169 -6.74 -19.47 -2.41
CA THR A 169 -7.50 -18.93 -1.27
C THR A 169 -7.17 -19.69 0.01
N HIS A 170 -6.58 -18.99 0.98
CA HIS A 170 -6.35 -19.50 2.34
C HIS A 170 -7.55 -19.19 3.24
N ALA A 171 -8.03 -17.94 3.20
CA ALA A 171 -9.20 -17.50 3.94
C ALA A 171 -9.90 -16.35 3.23
N LYS A 172 -11.21 -16.20 3.44
CA LYS A 172 -11.98 -15.07 2.92
C LYS A 172 -13.17 -14.74 3.80
N ALA A 173 -13.55 -13.47 3.85
CA ALA A 173 -14.75 -13.02 4.54
C ALA A 173 -15.33 -11.79 3.85
N LEU A 174 -16.66 -11.70 3.83
CA LEU A 174 -17.40 -10.51 3.43
C LEU A 174 -17.70 -9.64 4.65
N SER A 175 -17.97 -8.35 4.43
CA SER A 175 -18.49 -7.43 5.45
C SER A 175 -19.71 -8.03 6.17
N GLY A 176 -19.70 -7.99 7.51
CA GLY A 176 -20.67 -8.67 8.37
C GLY A 176 -20.25 -10.08 8.81
N GLN A 177 -19.15 -10.61 8.28
CA GLN A 177 -18.53 -11.88 8.69
C GLN A 177 -17.21 -11.61 9.43
N ARG A 178 -16.81 -12.53 10.30
CA ARG A 178 -15.47 -12.48 10.91
C ARG A 178 -14.45 -13.05 9.92
N PHE A 179 -13.49 -12.23 9.49
CA PHE A 179 -12.24 -12.69 8.92
C PHE A 179 -11.31 -13.14 10.06
N GLU A 180 -10.87 -14.39 10.05
CA GLU A 180 -10.01 -14.94 11.12
C GLU A 180 -9.00 -15.94 10.55
N VAL A 181 -7.71 -15.70 10.83
CA VAL A 181 -6.60 -16.58 10.44
C VAL A 181 -5.55 -16.64 11.54
N SER A 182 -4.86 -17.77 11.66
CA SER A 182 -3.69 -17.96 12.54
C SER A 182 -2.36 -17.67 11.87
N ASP A 183 -2.31 -17.85 10.55
CA ASP A 183 -1.10 -17.78 9.74
C ASP A 183 -1.24 -16.70 8.65
N PRO A 184 -0.20 -15.90 8.37
CA PRO A 184 1.15 -15.96 8.95
C PRO A 184 1.26 -15.47 10.39
N PHE A 185 0.21 -14.82 10.90
CA PHE A 185 0.07 -14.42 12.30
C PHE A 185 -1.43 -14.19 12.59
N PRO A 186 -1.84 -14.12 13.88
CA PRO A 186 -3.24 -13.95 14.22
C PRO A 186 -3.82 -12.64 13.68
N ILE A 187 -4.86 -12.75 12.84
CA ILE A 187 -5.64 -11.62 12.33
C ILE A 187 -7.11 -11.94 12.57
N SER A 188 -7.86 -11.04 13.20
CA SER A 188 -9.29 -11.21 13.45
C SER A 188 -10.04 -9.88 13.40
N PHE A 189 -10.90 -9.67 12.40
CA PHE A 189 -11.76 -8.49 12.29
C PHE A 189 -12.96 -8.74 11.38
N ASP A 190 -13.96 -7.85 11.40
CA ASP A 190 -15.02 -7.82 10.39
C ASP A 190 -14.62 -6.87 9.25
N PRO A 191 -14.58 -7.29 7.97
CA PRO A 191 -14.23 -6.43 6.84
C PRO A 191 -15.00 -5.10 6.77
N ALA A 192 -16.21 -5.02 7.34
CA ALA A 192 -16.99 -3.78 7.38
C ALA A 192 -16.25 -2.60 8.05
N VAL A 193 -15.26 -2.87 8.91
CA VAL A 193 -14.45 -1.81 9.57
C VAL A 193 -13.54 -1.05 8.59
N LEU A 194 -13.38 -1.54 7.37
CA LEU A 194 -12.57 -0.93 6.31
C LEU A 194 -13.37 0.04 5.44
N LEU A 195 -14.70 0.08 5.57
CA LEU A 195 -15.53 1.06 4.85
C LEU A 195 -15.24 2.48 5.34
N GLU A 196 -15.13 3.40 4.39
CA GLU A 196 -15.06 4.83 4.68
C GLU A 196 -16.38 5.28 5.32
N PRO A 197 -16.36 5.92 6.50
CA PRO A 197 -17.57 6.28 7.19
C PRO A 197 -18.29 7.43 6.48
N ASP A 198 -19.60 7.34 6.39
CA ASP A 198 -20.42 8.48 5.99
C ASP A 198 -20.46 9.55 7.09
N SER A 199 -20.86 10.78 6.72
CA SER A 199 -20.96 11.92 7.65
C SER A 199 -21.89 11.64 8.84
N ARG A 200 -22.89 10.74 8.68
CA ARG A 200 -23.85 10.40 9.74
C ARG A 200 -23.24 9.44 10.77
N THR A 201 -22.38 8.54 10.33
CA THR A 201 -21.65 7.58 11.18
C THR A 201 -20.62 8.28 12.04
N LEU A 202 -19.88 9.26 11.49
CA LEU A 202 -18.93 10.08 12.27
C LEU A 202 -19.63 10.92 13.35
N GLN A 203 -20.81 11.45 13.07
CA GLN A 203 -21.60 12.20 14.07
C GLN A 203 -22.04 11.29 15.22
N ARG A 204 -22.52 10.07 14.94
CA ARG A 204 -22.93 9.10 15.99
C ARG A 204 -21.78 8.70 16.92
N LEU A 205 -20.57 8.50 16.38
CA LEU A 205 -19.38 8.19 17.20
C LEU A 205 -18.99 9.37 18.11
N SER A 206 -19.22 10.60 17.64
CA SER A 206 -18.93 11.83 18.41
C SER A 206 -19.88 12.05 19.59
N PHE A 207 -21.13 11.59 19.50
CA PHE A 207 -22.13 11.71 20.57
C PHE A 207 -22.18 10.49 21.52
N GLY A 208 -21.55 9.37 21.17
CA GLY A 208 -21.57 8.13 21.96
C GLY A 208 -20.46 7.98 23.01
N ARG A 209 -19.43 8.84 23.00
CA ARG A 209 -18.42 8.91 24.07
C ARG A 209 -18.59 10.19 24.86
N GLY A 210 -19.17 10.08 26.05
CA GLY A 210 -18.98 11.06 27.11
C GLY A 210 -17.51 11.10 27.54
N ALA A 211 -16.66 11.70 26.71
CA ALA A 211 -15.29 12.01 27.08
C ALA A 211 -15.33 13.21 28.02
N ARG A 212 -15.05 12.98 29.32
CA ARG A 212 -14.65 14.07 30.20
C ARG A 212 -13.42 14.74 29.58
N PRO A 213 -13.39 16.07 29.42
CA PRO A 213 -12.20 16.74 28.91
C PRO A 213 -11.02 16.43 29.82
N LEU A 214 -9.90 16.02 29.24
CA LEU A 214 -8.64 15.92 29.94
C LEU A 214 -8.27 17.33 30.43
N ALA A 215 -8.25 17.54 31.75
CA ALA A 215 -7.83 18.81 32.33
C ALA A 215 -6.34 19.01 32.03
N ILE A 216 -6.03 19.95 31.15
CA ILE A 216 -4.66 20.41 30.91
C ILE A 216 -4.26 21.26 32.12
N PRO A 217 -3.23 20.89 32.92
CA PRO A 217 -2.74 21.75 33.99
C PRO A 217 -2.11 23.00 33.37
N ARG A 218 -2.64 24.17 33.72
CA ARG A 218 -2.04 25.46 33.36
C ARG A 218 -0.78 25.68 34.21
N HIS A 219 0.37 25.25 33.72
CA HIS A 219 1.64 25.85 34.13
C HIS A 219 2.17 26.76 33.03
N ALA A 220 1.93 28.05 33.19
CA ALA A 220 2.64 29.10 32.48
C ALA A 220 4.01 29.33 33.17
N PRO A 221 5.14 29.33 32.46
CA PRO A 221 6.35 29.91 33.00
C PRO A 221 6.21 31.44 32.98
N ARG A 222 6.27 32.05 34.16
CA ARG A 222 6.50 33.49 34.31
C ARG A 222 7.95 33.78 33.94
N TYR A 223 8.20 34.37 32.78
CA TYR A 223 9.43 35.12 32.57
C TYR A 223 9.21 36.55 33.08
N GLY A 224 9.48 36.75 34.37
CA GLY A 224 9.74 38.05 34.96
C GLY A 224 11.22 38.38 34.77
N GLY A 225 11.48 39.57 34.23
CA GLY A 225 12.78 39.98 33.68
C GLY A 225 13.82 40.47 34.68
N ALA A 226 14.91 40.97 34.10
CA ALA A 226 15.71 42.06 34.66
C ALA A 226 16.46 42.74 33.50
N LEU A 227 16.23 44.05 33.36
CA LEU A 227 17.15 44.97 32.68
C LEU A 227 18.51 44.91 33.38
N LEU A 228 19.60 44.94 32.60
CA LEU A 228 20.59 46.02 32.55
C LEU A 228 21.39 45.89 31.25
#